data_AF-A0A0T6BDG0-F1
#
_entry.id   AF-A0A0T6BDG0-F1
#
_cell.length_a   1.000
_cell.length_b   1.000
_cell.length_c   1.000
_cell.angle_alpha   90.00
_cell.angle_beta   90.00
_cell.angle_gamma   90.00
#
_symmetry.space_group_name_H-M   'P 1'
#
loop_
_entity.id
_entity.type
_entity.pdbx_description
1 polymer ?
#
loop_
_entity_poly.entity_id
_entity_poly.type
_entity_poly.pdbx_seq_one_letter_code
_entity_poly.pdbx_strand_id
1 'polypeptide(L)'
;MDTPSWLNKNLIETSLRKYFKDATTRIVTFSCKPAITAGENYTTYVFRISITYFRGTSSMEQKMSLIVKSMRDGIMEGLVKEMNMFTKEVDMFLSILPKMTETYGNNVLSANCINASLEPNPYLILQDLCELGYKVSERQKGLDLEHAL
;
A
#
# COMPACT_ATOMS: atom_id res chain seq x y z
N MET A 1 16.42 -4.20 -7.37
CA MET A 1 15.70 -4.68 -6.18
C MET A 1 14.72 -5.71 -6.66
N ASP A 2 14.86 -6.94 -6.19
CA ASP A 2 14.00 -8.03 -6.63
C ASP A 2 12.72 -8.05 -5.80
N THR A 3 11.63 -8.48 -6.41
CA THR A 3 10.35 -8.64 -5.71
C THR A 3 10.46 -9.83 -4.76
N PRO A 4 10.14 -9.68 -3.47
CA PRO A 4 10.21 -10.79 -2.54
C PRO A 4 9.19 -11.88 -2.90
N SER A 5 9.54 -13.14 -2.70
CA SER A 5 8.72 -14.29 -3.13
C SER A 5 7.33 -14.35 -2.48
N TRP A 6 7.20 -13.82 -1.26
CA TRP A 6 5.91 -13.71 -0.56
C TRP A 6 4.99 -12.66 -1.18
N LEU A 7 5.53 -11.65 -1.88
CA LEU A 7 4.76 -10.61 -2.57
C LEU A 7 4.39 -11.10 -3.97
N ASN A 8 3.34 -11.93 -4.03
CA ASN A 8 2.91 -12.60 -5.24
C ASN A 8 1.40 -12.44 -5.49
N LYS A 9 0.94 -12.93 -6.66
CA LYS A 9 -0.45 -12.90 -7.08
C LYS A 9 -1.42 -13.46 -6.03
N ASN A 10 -1.07 -14.56 -5.36
CA ASN A 10 -1.97 -15.21 -4.40
C ASN A 10 -2.22 -14.31 -3.18
N LEU A 11 -1.15 -13.69 -2.65
CA LEU A 11 -1.28 -12.72 -1.55
C LEU A 11 -2.26 -11.61 -1.91
N ILE A 12 -2.11 -11.00 -3.09
CA ILE A 12 -2.98 -9.90 -3.52
C ILE A 12 -4.41 -10.38 -3.76
N GLU A 13 -4.61 -11.52 -4.43
CA GLU A 13 -5.94 -12.08 -4.70
C GLU A 13 -6.70 -12.39 -3.40
N THR A 14 -6.04 -13.04 -2.44
CA THR A 14 -6.62 -13.36 -1.13
C THR A 14 -6.94 -12.08 -0.34
N SER A 15 -6.08 -11.07 -0.44
CA SER A 15 -6.30 -9.76 0.20
C SER A 15 -7.55 -9.07 -0.38
N LEU A 16 -7.69 -9.07 -1.71
CA LEU A 16 -8.84 -8.46 -2.37
C LEU A 16 -10.16 -9.20 -2.11
N ARG A 17 -10.14 -10.53 -2.05
CA ARG A 17 -11.33 -11.32 -1.66
C ARG A 17 -11.85 -10.91 -0.29
N LYS A 18 -10.96 -10.74 0.69
CA LYS A 18 -11.30 -10.28 2.04
C LYS A 18 -11.82 -8.85 2.02
N TYR A 19 -11.10 -7.95 1.35
CA TYR A 19 -11.44 -6.52 1.28
C TYR A 19 -12.80 -6.28 0.62
N PHE A 20 -13.07 -6.91 -0.53
CA PHE A 20 -14.35 -6.80 -1.22
C PHE A 20 -15.46 -7.67 -0.63
N LYS A 21 -15.12 -8.56 0.33
CA LYS A 21 -16.04 -9.60 0.83
C LYS A 21 -16.63 -10.45 -0.30
N ASP A 22 -15.80 -10.77 -1.29
CA ASP A 22 -16.19 -11.50 -2.50
C ASP A 22 -15.15 -12.56 -2.86
N ALA A 23 -15.49 -13.81 -2.58
CA ALA A 23 -14.64 -14.98 -2.86
C ALA A 23 -14.45 -15.25 -4.36
N THR A 24 -15.31 -14.72 -5.23
CA THR A 24 -15.20 -14.90 -6.69
C THR A 24 -14.11 -14.01 -7.31
N THR A 25 -13.57 -13.05 -6.55
CA THR A 25 -12.48 -12.19 -7.00
C THR A 25 -11.30 -13.02 -7.49
N ARG A 26 -10.86 -12.78 -8.73
CA ARG A 26 -9.76 -13.52 -9.37
C ARG A 26 -8.90 -12.59 -10.19
N ILE A 27 -7.60 -12.62 -9.93
CA ILE A 27 -6.60 -11.86 -10.67
C ILE A 27 -6.27 -12.60 -11.98
N VAL A 28 -6.27 -11.86 -13.07
CA VAL A 28 -5.88 -12.33 -14.41
C VAL A 28 -4.40 -12.04 -14.62
N THR A 29 -4.02 -10.76 -14.52
CA THR A 29 -2.65 -10.28 -14.70
C THR A 29 -2.11 -9.69 -13.41
N PHE A 30 -0.82 -9.86 -13.17
CA PHE A 30 -0.12 -9.34 -12.00
C PHE A 30 1.25 -8.82 -12.43
N SER A 31 1.56 -7.58 -12.06
CA SER A 31 2.88 -6.99 -12.22
C SER A 31 3.29 -6.32 -10.92
N CYS A 32 4.54 -6.50 -10.51
CA CYS A 32 5.14 -5.86 -9.36
C CYS A 32 6.40 -5.11 -9.80
N LYS A 33 6.50 -3.83 -9.41
CA LYS A 33 7.66 -2.99 -9.70
C LYS A 33 7.96 -2.11 -8.49
N PRO A 34 9.21 -1.66 -8.28
CA PRO A 34 9.49 -0.59 -7.31
C PRO A 34 8.61 0.64 -7.60
N ALA A 35 8.00 1.22 -6.57
CA ALA A 35 7.11 2.38 -6.73
C ALA A 35 7.84 3.73 -6.76
N ILE A 36 9.06 3.74 -6.21
CA ILE A 36 9.85 4.95 -5.93
C ILE A 36 11.28 4.76 -6.41
N THR A 37 11.94 5.87 -6.71
CA THR A 37 13.36 5.88 -7.09
C THR A 37 14.24 5.64 -5.86
N ALA A 38 15.46 5.13 -6.08
CA ALA A 38 16.45 5.00 -5.01
C ALA A 38 16.68 6.36 -4.32
N GLY A 39 16.68 6.37 -2.97
CA GLY A 39 16.87 7.57 -2.17
C GLY A 39 15.58 8.28 -1.74
N GLU A 40 14.40 7.86 -2.21
CA GLU A 40 13.13 8.47 -1.76
C GLU A 40 12.58 7.86 -0.47
N ASN A 41 12.88 6.60 -0.18
CA ASN A 41 12.50 5.94 1.07
C ASN A 41 13.65 5.08 1.62
N TYR A 42 14.00 5.33 2.89
CA TYR A 42 15.11 4.72 3.59
C TYR A 42 14.68 3.65 4.61
N THR A 43 13.41 3.61 5.00
CA THR A 43 12.92 2.78 6.12
C THR A 43 12.15 1.55 5.66
N THR A 44 11.50 1.62 4.49
CA THR A 44 10.70 0.52 3.94
C THR A 44 11.05 0.26 2.47
N TYR A 45 10.71 -0.93 1.99
CA TYR A 45 10.52 -1.14 0.54
C TYR A 45 9.11 -0.70 0.16
N VAL A 46 8.98 -0.12 -1.04
CA VAL A 46 7.69 0.31 -1.58
C VAL A 46 7.56 -0.22 -3.00
N PHE A 47 6.57 -1.09 -3.20
CA PHE A 47 6.24 -1.69 -4.48
C PHE A 47 4.92 -1.15 -5.00
N ARG A 48 4.83 -0.97 -6.32
CA ARG A 48 3.59 -0.71 -7.02
C ARG A 48 3.18 -2.01 -7.72
N ILE A 49 1.96 -2.46 -7.40
CA ILE A 49 1.35 -3.63 -7.98
C ILE A 49 0.29 -3.18 -8.96
N SER A 50 0.36 -3.63 -10.21
CA SER A 50 -0.70 -3.41 -11.20
C SER A 50 -1.37 -4.73 -11.55
N ILE A 51 -2.70 -4.77 -11.47
CA ILE A 51 -3.49 -5.96 -11.70
C ILE A 51 -4.65 -5.71 -12.65
N THR A 52 -5.02 -6.76 -13.39
CA THR A 52 -6.35 -6.92 -13.97
C THR A 52 -7.06 -8.06 -13.25
N TYR A 53 -8.32 -7.89 -12.89
CA TYR A 53 -9.09 -8.88 -12.13
C TYR A 53 -10.57 -8.92 -12.53
N PHE A 54 -11.24 -10.03 -12.23
CA PHE A 54 -12.69 -10.16 -12.26
C PHE A 54 -13.25 -10.15 -10.84
N ARG A 55 -14.49 -9.70 -10.68
CA ARG A 55 -15.22 -9.66 -9.42
C ARG A 55 -16.70 -9.93 -9.66
N GLY A 56 -17.32 -10.70 -8.76
CA GLY A 56 -18.69 -11.16 -8.88
C GLY A 56 -18.92 -12.02 -10.12
N THR A 57 -20.15 -11.96 -10.64
CA THR A 57 -20.55 -12.60 -11.90
C THR A 57 -20.22 -11.75 -13.14
N SER A 58 -19.48 -10.65 -12.97
CA SER A 58 -19.12 -9.76 -14.07
C SER A 58 -18.14 -10.44 -15.02
N SER A 59 -18.47 -10.43 -16.31
CA SER A 59 -17.55 -10.80 -17.39
C SER A 59 -16.63 -9.64 -17.80
N MET A 60 -16.72 -8.48 -17.13
CA MET A 60 -15.89 -7.31 -17.43
C MET A 60 -14.63 -7.30 -16.57
N GLU A 61 -13.48 -7.22 -17.24
CA GLU A 61 -12.19 -7.06 -16.58
C GLU A 61 -12.08 -5.68 -15.93
N GLN A 62 -11.62 -5.66 -14.69
CA GLN A 62 -11.33 -4.45 -13.92
C GLN A 62 -9.82 -4.30 -13.76
N LYS A 63 -9.33 -3.06 -13.70
CA LYS A 63 -7.92 -2.74 -13.45
C LYS A 63 -7.79 -1.99 -12.13
N MET A 64 -6.68 -2.22 -11.44
CA MET A 64 -6.35 -1.54 -10.18
C MET A 64 -4.84 -1.49 -9.98
N SER A 65 -4.38 -0.40 -9.39
CA SER A 65 -3.03 -0.22 -8.88
C SER A 65 -3.03 -0.19 -7.34
N LEU A 66 -2.05 -0.84 -6.73
CA LEU A 66 -1.89 -0.92 -5.28
C LEU A 66 -0.45 -0.53 -4.91
N ILE A 67 -0.29 0.04 -3.71
CA ILE A 67 1.01 0.26 -3.09
C ILE A 67 1.21 -0.76 -1.99
N VAL A 68 2.32 -1.50 -2.05
CA VAL A 68 2.72 -2.43 -0.99
C VAL A 68 3.97 -1.90 -0.31
N LYS A 69 3.86 -1.63 0.99
CA LYS A 69 5.01 -1.32 1.83
C LYS A 69 5.41 -2.56 2.60
N SER A 70 6.70 -2.79 2.75
CA SER A 70 7.24 -3.85 3.59
C SER A 70 8.47 -3.38 4.35
N MET A 71 8.76 -4.06 5.46
CA MET A 71 9.98 -3.81 6.18
C MET A 71 11.20 -4.02 5.26
N ARG A 72 12.20 -3.14 5.41
CA ARG A 72 13.47 -3.23 4.71
C ARG A 72 14.50 -3.89 5.61
N ASP A 73 15.22 -4.85 5.06
CA ASP A 73 16.42 -5.42 5.68
C ASP A 73 17.65 -4.55 5.39
N GLY A 74 18.61 -4.51 6.31
CA GLY A 74 19.89 -3.82 6.12
C GLY A 74 20.21 -2.73 7.16
N ILE A 75 20.97 -1.69 6.76
CA ILE A 75 21.62 -0.75 7.71
C ILE A 75 20.63 -0.07 8.65
N MET A 76 19.43 0.27 8.17
CA MET A 76 18.39 0.93 8.98
C MET A 76 17.47 -0.05 9.72
N GLU A 77 17.59 -1.36 9.48
CA GLU A 77 16.69 -2.37 10.03
C GLU A 77 16.67 -2.36 11.56
N GLY A 78 17.85 -2.28 12.20
CA GLY A 78 17.97 -2.22 13.66
C GLY A 78 17.21 -1.04 14.26
N LEU A 79 17.39 0.15 13.69
CA LEU A 79 16.70 1.37 14.13
C LEU A 79 15.19 1.29 13.87
N VAL A 80 14.77 0.79 12.71
CA VAL A 80 13.35 0.62 12.36
C VAL A 80 12.66 -0.35 13.33
N LYS A 81 13.33 -1.45 13.72
CA LYS A 81 12.86 -2.40 14.73
C LYS A 81 12.79 -1.76 16.11
N GLU A 82 13.87 -1.13 16.56
CA GLU A 82 13.95 -0.49 17.88
C GLU A 82 12.86 0.56 18.07
N MET A 83 12.61 1.38 17.05
CA MET A 83 11.57 2.42 17.09
C MET A 83 10.15 1.90 16.82
N ASN A 84 9.99 0.61 16.50
CA ASN A 84 8.74 -0.03 16.11
C ASN A 84 8.02 0.72 14.97
N MET A 85 8.76 1.27 14.00
CA MET A 85 8.18 2.19 13.01
C MET A 85 7.12 1.51 12.16
N PHE A 86 7.41 0.31 11.65
CA PHE A 86 6.47 -0.40 10.79
C PHE A 86 5.24 -0.90 11.56
N THR A 87 5.44 -1.36 12.80
CA THR A 87 4.33 -1.74 13.70
C THR A 87 3.38 -0.56 13.95
N LYS A 88 3.93 0.63 14.21
CA LYS A 88 3.13 1.86 14.34
C LYS A 88 2.40 2.21 13.05
N GLU A 89 3.03 2.02 11.88
CA GLU A 89 2.37 2.26 10.59
C GLU A 89 1.20 1.30 10.38
N VAL A 90 1.36 0.00 10.69
CA VAL A 90 0.26 -0.97 10.61
C VAL A 90 -0.86 -0.62 11.59
N ASP A 91 -0.54 -0.28 12.84
CA ASP A 91 -1.54 0.13 13.84
C ASP A 91 -2.29 1.41 13.43
N MET A 92 -1.61 2.34 12.77
CA MET A 92 -2.22 3.54 12.21
C MET A 92 -3.36 3.20 11.24
N PHE A 93 -3.12 2.29 10.29
CA PHE A 93 -4.13 1.90 9.29
C PHE A 93 -5.20 0.96 9.83
N LEU A 94 -4.87 0.08 10.79
CA LEU A 94 -5.82 -0.91 11.32
C LEU A 94 -6.67 -0.40 12.49
N SER A 95 -6.18 0.56 13.27
CA SER A 95 -6.82 1.00 14.52
C SER A 95 -7.11 2.50 14.53
N ILE A 96 -6.09 3.34 14.28
CA ILE A 96 -6.21 4.79 14.51
C ILE A 96 -7.02 5.48 13.41
N LEU A 97 -6.67 5.29 12.14
CA LEU A 97 -7.37 5.91 11.01
C LEU A 97 -8.86 5.52 10.95
N PRO A 98 -9.27 4.25 11.15
CA PRO A 98 -10.69 3.90 11.23
C PRO A 98 -11.45 4.69 12.31
N LYS A 99 -10.88 4.82 13.52
CA LYS A 99 -11.48 5.62 14.62
C LYS A 99 -11.53 7.11 14.29
N MET A 100 -10.50 7.63 13.63
CA MET A 100 -10.51 9.01 13.15
C MET A 100 -11.62 9.20 12.11
N THR A 101 -11.80 8.28 11.17
CA THR A 101 -12.85 8.37 10.14
C THR A 101 -14.24 8.27 10.77
N GLU A 102 -14.43 7.45 11.81
CA GLU A 102 -15.68 7.41 12.57
C GLU A 102 -15.98 8.75 13.27
N THR A 103 -14.95 9.41 13.80
CA THR A 103 -15.09 10.66 14.56
C THR A 103 -15.24 11.90 13.66
N TYR A 104 -14.44 11.98 12.59
CA TYR A 104 -14.27 13.16 11.74
C TYR A 104 -14.87 13.00 10.33
N GLY A 105 -15.43 11.83 10.02
CA GLY A 105 -16.01 11.51 8.72
C GLY A 105 -14.96 11.43 7.60
N ASN A 106 -15.41 11.71 6.37
CA ASN A 106 -14.59 11.64 5.15
C ASN A 106 -13.50 12.73 5.06
N ASN A 107 -13.31 13.54 6.10
CA ASN A 107 -12.25 14.55 6.14
C ASN A 107 -10.87 13.97 6.50
N VAL A 108 -10.82 12.69 6.88
CA VAL A 108 -9.55 12.01 7.18
C VAL A 108 -8.83 11.66 5.88
N LEU A 109 -7.72 12.35 5.64
CA LEU A 109 -6.88 12.14 4.46
C LEU A 109 -6.05 10.87 4.63
N SER A 110 -6.50 9.77 4.04
CA SER A 110 -5.76 8.51 4.03
C SER A 110 -6.05 7.67 2.79
N ALA A 111 -5.10 6.81 2.42
CA ALA A 111 -5.36 5.75 1.45
C ALA A 111 -6.18 4.64 2.10
N ASN A 112 -7.06 4.00 1.33
CA ASN A 112 -7.73 2.80 1.81
C ASN A 112 -6.70 1.70 2.08
N CYS A 113 -6.83 1.04 3.24
CA CYS A 113 -6.03 -0.14 3.58
C CYS A 113 -6.76 -1.40 3.11
N ILE A 114 -6.15 -2.14 2.17
CA ILE A 114 -6.72 -3.38 1.63
C ILE A 114 -6.41 -4.54 2.58
N ASN A 115 -5.17 -4.63 3.06
CA ASN A 115 -4.73 -5.66 3.96
C ASN A 115 -3.39 -5.26 4.62
N ALA A 116 -3.12 -5.76 5.81
CA ALA A 116 -1.87 -5.56 6.52
C ALA A 116 -1.54 -6.81 7.34
N SER A 117 -0.24 -7.08 7.52
CA SER A 117 0.21 -8.09 8.46
C SER A 117 1.55 -7.70 9.06
N LEU A 118 1.80 -8.13 10.29
CA LEU A 118 3.12 -8.09 10.91
C LEU A 118 3.85 -9.44 10.76
N GLU A 119 3.11 -10.54 10.65
CA GLU A 119 3.64 -11.90 10.63
C GLU A 119 3.00 -12.75 9.51
N PRO A 120 3.70 -13.73 8.91
CA PRO A 120 5.14 -14.01 9.07
C PRO A 120 6.03 -13.01 8.32
N ASN A 121 5.45 -12.18 7.46
CA ASN A 121 6.14 -11.12 6.74
C ASN A 121 5.44 -9.78 7.03
N PRO A 122 6.16 -8.75 7.51
CA PRO A 122 5.57 -7.43 7.71
C PRO A 122 5.25 -6.75 6.38
N TYR A 123 3.98 -6.47 6.12
CA TYR A 123 3.53 -5.72 4.95
C TYR A 123 2.26 -4.89 5.20
N LEU A 124 2.06 -3.92 4.32
CA LEU A 124 0.87 -3.09 4.26
C LEU A 124 0.49 -2.88 2.78
N ILE A 125 -0.74 -3.25 2.41
CA ILE A 125 -1.30 -3.13 1.06
C ILE A 125 -2.31 -1.99 1.07
N LEU A 126 -2.01 -0.94 0.31
CA LEU A 126 -2.77 0.31 0.25
C LEU A 126 -3.27 0.59 -1.16
N GLN A 127 -4.33 1.38 -1.24
CA GLN A 127 -4.77 1.98 -2.49
C GLN A 127 -3.65 2.85 -3.09
N ASP A 128 -3.45 2.74 -4.41
CA ASP A 128 -2.55 3.66 -5.10
C ASP A 128 -3.23 5.00 -5.36
N LEU A 129 -2.82 6.01 -4.60
CA LEU A 129 -3.35 7.36 -4.72
C LEU A 129 -3.02 8.03 -6.07
N CYS A 130 -2.05 7.52 -6.83
CA CYS A 130 -1.80 8.04 -8.17
C CYS A 130 -2.98 7.81 -9.12
N GLU A 131 -3.82 6.79 -8.87
CA GLU A 131 -5.07 6.60 -9.63
C GLU A 131 -6.10 7.70 -9.37
N LEU A 132 -5.98 8.43 -8.26
CA LEU A 132 -6.80 9.60 -7.92
C LEU A 132 -6.15 10.92 -8.36
N GLY A 133 -5.02 10.87 -9.08
CA GLY A 133 -4.31 12.05 -9.58
C GLY A 133 -3.27 12.64 -8.61
N TYR A 134 -3.07 12.05 -7.42
CA TYR A 134 -2.02 12.48 -6.50
C TYR A 134 -0.63 12.17 -7.06
N LYS A 135 0.33 13.06 -6.80
CA LYS A 135 1.71 12.94 -7.25
C LYS A 135 2.64 13.11 -6.06
N VAL A 136 3.75 12.37 -6.09
CA VAL A 136 4.85 12.57 -5.15
C VAL A 136 5.72 13.70 -5.70
N SER A 137 5.84 14.79 -4.95
CA SER A 137 6.73 15.90 -5.30
C SER A 137 8.17 15.61 -4.86
N GLU A 138 9.14 16.13 -5.59
CA GLU A 138 10.56 15.99 -5.25
C GLU A 138 10.87 16.65 -3.90
N ARG A 139 11.18 15.84 -2.89
CA ARG A 139 11.42 16.32 -1.51
C ARG A 139 12.44 17.45 -1.43
N GLN A 140 13.47 17.43 -2.27
CA GLN A 140 14.54 18.43 -2.27
C GLN A 140 14.12 19.77 -2.87
N LYS A 141 13.12 19.79 -3.76
CA LYS A 141 12.61 21.01 -4.39
C LYS A 141 11.51 21.67 -3.58
N GLY A 142 10.85 20.92 -2.69
CA GLY A 142 9.70 21.39 -1.94
C GLY A 142 8.45 21.47 -2.81
N LEU A 143 7.41 22.14 -2.29
CA LEU A 143 6.18 22.46 -3.01
C LEU A 143 6.20 23.92 -3.44
N ASP A 144 5.43 24.27 -4.48
CA ASP A 144 5.22 25.67 -4.84
C ASP A 144 4.26 26.36 -3.84
N LEU A 145 4.22 27.69 -3.89
CA LEU A 145 3.38 28.50 -3.01
C LEU A 145 1.90 28.23 -3.22
N GLU A 146 1.48 27.91 -4.45
CA GLU A 146 0.08 27.64 -4.78
C GLU A 146 -0.44 26.37 -4.07
N HIS A 147 0.41 25.34 -3.92
CA HIS A 147 0.09 24.14 -3.15
C HIS A 147 0.20 24.32 -1.62
N ALA A 148 0.63 25.49 -1.14
CA ALA A 148 0.79 25.80 0.29
C ALA A 148 -0.26 26.79 0.83
N LEU A 149 -1.16 27.30 -0.02
CA LEU A 149 -2.22 28.26 0.29
C LEU A 149 -3.61 27.60 0.23
#